data_AF-A0A7J2UYW9-F1
#
_entry.id   AF-A0A7J2UYW9-F1
#
_cell.length_a   1.000
_cell.length_b   1.000
_cell.length_c   1.000
_cell.angle_alpha   90.00
_cell.angle_beta   90.00
_cell.angle_gamma   90.00
#
_symmetry.space_group_name_H-M   'P 1'
#
loop_
_entity.id
_entity.type
_entity.pdbx_description
1 polymer ?
#
loop_
_entity_poly.entity_id
_entity_poly.type
_entity_poly.pdbx_seq_one_letter_code
_entity_poly.pdbx_strand_id
1 'polypeptide(L)'
;MCGKPNRLVNSKSRYLRLHACDPIDWYEWGEEAFQKAMAENKPIFLSIGYSSCHWCHVMHRESFLDPEVASILNTYFVPIKVDREEMPDVDEIYMTATIAITG
;
A
#
# COMPACT_ATOMS: atom_id res chain seq x y z
N MET A 1 -8.58 -19.63 5.38
CA MET A 1 -8.05 -19.69 4.00
C MET A 1 -8.25 -18.32 3.39
N CYS A 2 -7.23 -17.78 2.73
CA CYS A 2 -7.32 -16.50 2.03
C CYS A 2 -8.35 -16.59 0.89
N GLY A 3 -9.08 -15.50 0.64
CA GLY A 3 -9.93 -15.36 -0.54
C GLY A 3 -9.11 -15.21 -1.83
N LYS A 4 -9.61 -14.45 -2.81
CA LYS A 4 -8.85 -14.13 -4.02
C LYS A 4 -7.69 -13.18 -3.65
N PRO A 5 -6.42 -13.53 -3.94
CA PRO A 5 -5.31 -12.64 -3.66
C PRO A 5 -5.29 -11.44 -4.62
N ASN A 6 -4.74 -10.31 -4.14
CA ASN A 6 -4.42 -9.15 -4.96
C ASN A 6 -3.06 -9.33 -5.68
N ARG A 7 -2.60 -8.28 -6.37
CA ARG A 7 -1.39 -8.32 -7.23
C ARG A 7 -0.11 -8.62 -6.48
N LEU A 8 -0.04 -8.28 -5.18
CA LEU A 8 1.16 -8.43 -4.37
C LEU A 8 1.60 -9.89 -4.21
N VAL A 9 0.75 -10.87 -4.54
CA VAL A 9 1.10 -12.30 -4.53
C VAL A 9 2.34 -12.60 -5.40
N ASN A 10 2.57 -11.80 -6.44
CA ASN A 10 3.68 -11.96 -7.37
C ASN A 10 4.91 -11.09 -7.02
N SER A 11 4.85 -10.29 -5.96
CA SER A 11 5.95 -9.41 -5.57
C SER A 11 7.18 -10.21 -5.17
N LYS A 12 8.38 -9.63 -5.34
CA LYS A 12 9.63 -10.21 -4.83
C LYS A 12 9.80 -9.98 -3.33
N SER A 13 9.29 -8.86 -2.81
CA SER A 13 9.29 -8.55 -1.39
C SER A 13 8.49 -9.58 -0.59
N ARG A 14 9.12 -10.12 0.45
CA ARG A 14 8.42 -10.95 1.44
C ARG A 14 7.38 -10.14 2.20
N TYR A 15 7.69 -8.88 2.52
CA TYR A 15 6.79 -7.99 3.22
C TYR A 15 5.52 -7.71 2.41
N LEU A 16 5.64 -7.38 1.12
CA LEU A 16 4.47 -7.13 0.26
C LEU A 16 3.59 -8.37 0.10
N ARG A 17 4.18 -9.56 -0.03
CA ARG A 17 3.41 -10.81 -0.10
C ARG A 17 2.58 -11.10 1.15
N LEU A 18 2.94 -10.58 2.33
CA LEU A 18 2.11 -10.71 3.53
C LEU A 18 0.76 -9.98 3.40
N HIS A 19 0.71 -8.96 2.54
CA HIS A 19 -0.48 -8.16 2.24
C HIS A 19 -1.26 -8.64 1.00
N ALA A 20 -0.83 -9.75 0.38
CA ALA A 20 -1.45 -10.27 -0.84
C ALA A 20 -2.90 -10.75 -0.63
N CYS A 21 -3.28 -10.99 0.62
CA CYS A 21 -4.58 -11.50 1.02
C CYS A 21 -5.45 -10.46 1.74
N ASP A 22 -4.99 -9.21 1.79
CA ASP A 22 -5.75 -8.11 2.37
C ASP A 22 -6.99 -7.84 1.49
N PRO A 23 -8.10 -7.41 2.10
CA PRO A 23 -9.30 -7.00 1.36
C PRO A 23 -9.06 -5.76 0.47
N ILE A 24 -8.00 -4.99 0.72
CA ILE A 24 -7.56 -3.88 -0.12
C ILE A 24 -6.91 -4.43 -1.40
N ASP A 25 -7.31 -3.90 -2.57
CA ASP A 25 -6.73 -4.25 -3.87
C ASP A 25 -5.39 -3.53 -4.08
N TRP A 26 -4.37 -3.94 -3.32
CA TRP A 26 -3.06 -3.34 -3.34
C TRP A 26 -2.34 -3.51 -4.70
N TYR A 27 -1.70 -2.43 -5.13
CA TYR A 27 -0.72 -2.41 -6.22
C TYR A 27 0.69 -2.27 -5.65
N GLU A 28 1.67 -2.82 -6.36
CA GLU A 28 3.07 -2.45 -6.17
C GLU A 28 3.33 -1.05 -6.72
N TRP A 29 4.37 -0.39 -6.22
CA TRP A 29 4.84 0.86 -6.78
C TRP A 29 5.32 0.66 -8.22
N GLY A 30 4.69 1.36 -9.17
CA GLY A 30 5.11 1.30 -10.56
C GLY A 30 4.06 1.77 -11.55
N GLU A 31 4.43 1.66 -12.82
CA GLU A 31 3.68 2.14 -13.99
C GLU A 31 2.21 1.68 -14.00
N GLU A 32 1.93 0.40 -13.67
CA GLU A 32 0.56 -0.13 -13.66
C GLU A 32 -0.36 0.65 -12.72
N ALA A 33 0.11 0.95 -11.51
CA ALA A 33 -0.67 1.67 -10.51
C ALA A 33 -0.91 3.13 -10.94
N PHE A 34 0.12 3.78 -11.49
CA PHE A 34 0.01 5.16 -11.96
C PHE A 34 -0.89 5.29 -13.18
N GLN A 35 -0.79 4.37 -14.14
CA GLN A 35 -1.68 4.34 -15.30
C GLN A 35 -3.13 4.12 -14.89
N LYS A 36 -3.39 3.24 -13.92
CA LYS A 36 -4.75 3.07 -13.37
C LYS A 36 -5.24 4.35 -12.69
N ALA A 37 -4.42 4.99 -11.87
CA ALA A 37 -4.79 6.23 -11.18
C ALA A 37 -5.16 7.35 -12.17
N MET A 38 -4.37 7.49 -13.24
CA MET A 38 -4.65 8.44 -14.32
C MET A 38 -5.91 8.07 -15.11
N ALA A 39 -6.06 6.81 -15.50
CA ALA A 39 -7.19 6.34 -16.31
C ALA A 39 -8.53 6.43 -15.55
N GLU A 40 -8.52 6.13 -14.26
CA GLU A 40 -9.71 6.21 -13.40
C GLU A 40 -9.91 7.60 -12.78
N ASN A 41 -8.97 8.53 -12.98
CA ASN A 41 -8.93 9.85 -12.34
C ASN A 41 -9.12 9.76 -10.82
N LYS A 42 -8.41 8.83 -10.19
CA LYS A 42 -8.45 8.59 -8.74
C LYS A 42 -7.14 8.97 -8.07
N PRO A 43 -7.18 9.56 -6.86
CA PRO A 43 -5.98 9.78 -6.07
C PRO A 43 -5.31 8.46 -5.67
N ILE A 44 -4.02 8.53 -5.40
CA ILE A 44 -3.22 7.39 -4.90
C ILE A 44 -3.26 7.40 -3.37
N PHE A 45 -3.56 6.24 -2.78
CA PHE A 45 -3.33 6.01 -1.36
C PHE A 45 -2.00 5.26 -1.20
N LEU A 46 -0.94 5.98 -0.81
CA LEU A 46 0.40 5.43 -0.67
C LEU A 46 0.65 4.95 0.77
N SER A 47 0.95 3.66 0.94
CA SER A 47 1.31 3.06 2.23
C SER A 47 2.70 2.42 2.17
N ILE A 48 3.68 3.12 2.74
CA ILE A 48 5.07 2.67 2.86
C ILE A 48 5.26 1.97 4.20
N GLY A 49 5.92 0.81 4.21
CA GLY A 49 6.25 0.09 5.44
C GLY A 49 7.40 -0.89 5.23
N TYR A 50 7.73 -1.64 6.27
CA TYR A 50 8.80 -2.64 6.27
C TYR A 50 8.52 -3.73 7.30
N SER A 51 9.20 -4.87 7.17
CA SER A 51 8.89 -6.11 7.90
C SER A 51 8.95 -6.03 9.43
N SER A 52 9.81 -5.17 9.99
CA SER A 52 10.02 -5.02 11.44
C SER A 52 9.30 -3.81 12.05
N CYS A 53 8.44 -3.15 11.29
CA CYS A 53 7.70 -1.97 11.72
C CYS A 53 6.51 -2.33 12.62
N HIS A 54 6.56 -1.98 13.91
CA HIS A 54 5.47 -2.26 14.85
C HIS A 54 4.13 -1.64 14.41
N TRP A 55 4.14 -0.35 14.07
CA TRP A 55 2.91 0.38 13.72
C TRP A 55 2.33 -0.05 12.38
N CYS A 56 3.15 -0.57 11.46
CA CYS A 56 2.69 -1.13 10.21
C CYS A 56 1.84 -2.39 10.46
N HIS A 57 2.22 -3.23 11.43
CA HIS A 57 1.42 -4.39 11.83
C HIS A 57 0.13 -4.01 12.58
N VAL A 58 0.18 -2.97 13.42
CA VAL A 58 -1.01 -2.45 14.11
C VAL A 58 -2.02 -1.91 13.09
N MET A 59 -1.58 -1.05 12.17
CA MET A 59 -2.44 -0.50 11.11
C MET A 59 -2.97 -1.57 10.17
N HIS A 60 -2.16 -2.59 9.86
CA HIS A 60 -2.62 -3.74 9.08
C HIS A 60 -3.78 -4.45 9.76
N ARG A 61 -3.61 -4.81 11.03
CA ARG A 61 -4.62 -5.54 11.81
C ARG A 61 -5.89 -4.74 12.06
N GLU A 62 -5.76 -3.45 12.38
CA GLU A 62 -6.88 -2.63 12.86
C GLU A 62 -7.59 -1.86 11.76
N SER A 63 -6.98 -1.73 10.58
CA SER A 63 -7.56 -0.96 9.48
C SER A 63 -7.55 -1.71 8.16
N PHE A 64 -6.40 -2.24 7.73
CA PHE A 64 -6.30 -2.83 6.38
C PHE A 64 -7.00 -4.18 6.24
N LEU A 65 -7.29 -4.88 7.34
CA LEU A 65 -8.13 -6.07 7.36
C LEU A 65 -9.63 -5.76 7.56
N ASP A 66 -9.99 -4.52 7.86
CA ASP A 66 -11.38 -4.12 8.03
C ASP A 66 -12.08 -3.98 6.65
N PRO A 67 -13.18 -4.71 6.39
CA PRO A 67 -13.87 -4.66 5.10
C PRO A 67 -14.47 -3.30 4.74
N GLU A 68 -14.90 -2.51 5.72
CA GLU A 68 -15.47 -1.18 5.49
C GLU A 68 -14.37 -0.21 5.05
N VAL A 69 -13.24 -0.21 5.77
CA VAL A 69 -12.05 0.57 5.38
C VAL A 69 -11.55 0.16 4.01
N ALA A 70 -11.46 -1.13 3.74
CA ALA A 70 -11.01 -1.64 2.46
C ALA A 70 -11.96 -1.25 1.31
N SER A 71 -13.28 -1.28 1.55
CA SER A 71 -14.27 -0.84 0.57
C SER A 71 -14.09 0.64 0.22
N ILE A 72 -13.87 1.51 1.22
CA ILE A 72 -13.60 2.93 1.00
C ILE A 72 -12.34 3.11 0.16
N LEU A 73 -11.24 2.46 0.55
CA LEU A 73 -9.96 2.58 -0.16
C LEU A 73 -10.06 2.09 -1.62
N ASN A 74 -10.66 0.93 -1.85
CA ASN A 74 -10.83 0.38 -3.19
C ASN A 74 -11.78 1.21 -4.08
N THR A 75 -12.75 1.90 -3.48
CA THR A 75 -13.71 2.72 -4.22
C THR A 75 -13.09 4.02 -4.67
N TYR A 76 -12.42 4.73 -3.77
CA TYR A 76 -12.03 6.13 -3.98
C TYR A 76 -10.55 6.31 -4.36
N PHE A 77 -9.71 5.30 -4.17
CA PHE A 77 -8.27 5.42 -4.38
C PHE A 77 -7.73 4.33 -5.30
N VAL A 78 -6.50 4.53 -5.75
CA VAL A 78 -5.61 3.44 -6.16
C VAL A 78 -4.65 3.16 -5.00
N PRO A 79 -4.86 2.08 -4.22
CA PRO A 79 -4.01 1.76 -3.07
C PRO A 79 -2.67 1.18 -3.54
N ILE A 80 -1.56 1.80 -3.13
CA ILE A 80 -0.20 1.35 -3.43
C ILE A 80 0.51 0.99 -2.12
N LYS A 81 1.08 -0.21 -2.08
CA LYS A 81 1.92 -0.68 -0.97
C LYS A 81 3.38 -0.67 -1.39
N VAL A 82 4.25 -0.11 -0.54
CA VAL A 82 5.70 -0.04 -0.80
C VAL A 82 6.45 -0.69 0.34
N ASP A 83 7.44 -1.50 -0.01
CA ASP A 83 8.45 -1.99 0.91
C ASP A 83 9.63 -1.02 0.93
N ARG A 84 9.84 -0.35 2.06
CA ARG A 84 10.96 0.57 2.28
C ARG A 84 12.31 -0.14 2.13
N GLU A 85 12.41 -1.42 2.48
CA GLU A 85 13.68 -2.17 2.39
C GLU A 85 14.10 -2.38 0.92
N GLU A 86 13.13 -2.45 0.00
CA GLU A 86 13.39 -2.55 -1.45
C GLU A 86 13.43 -1.17 -2.14
N MET A 87 12.70 -0.18 -1.63
CA MET A 87 12.55 1.16 -2.23
C MET A 87 12.83 2.29 -1.22
N PRO A 88 14.07 2.41 -0.70
CA PRO A 88 14.41 3.44 0.29
C PRO A 88 14.29 4.86 -0.26
N ASP A 89 14.55 5.06 -1.56
CA ASP A 89 14.48 6.38 -2.20
C ASP A 89 13.04 6.93 -2.22
N VAL A 90 12.05 6.05 -2.41
CA VAL A 90 10.64 6.42 -2.36
C VAL A 90 10.25 6.83 -0.94
N ASP A 91 10.66 6.05 0.06
CA ASP A 91 10.44 6.37 1.48
C ASP A 91 11.02 7.74 1.86
N GLU A 92 12.26 8.02 1.47
CA GLU A 92 12.93 9.28 1.80
C GLU A 92 12.19 10.50 1.24
N ILE A 93 11.78 10.45 -0.03
CA ILE A 93 11.05 11.55 -0.68
C ILE A 93 9.73 11.84 0.05
N TYR A 94 8.93 10.80 0.31
CA TYR A 94 7.62 10.98 0.93
C TYR A 94 7.70 11.28 2.43
N MET A 95 8.71 10.78 3.14
CA MET A 95 8.96 11.18 4.52
C MET A 95 9.36 12.65 4.61
N THR A 96 10.26 13.10 3.72
CA THR A 96 10.67 14.50 3.65
C THR A 96 9.48 15.40 3.36
N ALA A 97 8.63 15.02 2.39
CA ALA A 97 7.40 15.76 2.10
C ALA A 97 6.45 15.79 3.30
N THR A 98 6.29 14.67 4.01
CA THR A 98 5.44 14.59 5.21
C THR A 98 5.91 15.58 6.27
N ILE A 99 7.20 15.56 6.63
CA ILE A 99 7.79 16.50 7.60
C ILE A 99 7.61 17.95 7.13
N ALA A 100 7.89 18.25 5.87
CA ALA A 100 7.74 19.62 5.34
C ALA A 100 6.29 20.14 5.42
N ILE A 101 5.30 19.26 5.31
CA ILE A 101 3.87 19.61 5.38
C ILE A 101 3.41 19.72 6.84
N THR A 102 3.92 18.88 7.74
CA THR A 102 3.43 18.80 9.13
C THR A 102 4.22 19.63 10.15
N GLY A 103 5.42 20.11 9.80
CA GLY A 103 6.34 20.84 10.69
C GLY A 103 7.26 19.92 11.47
#